data_AF-A0A960L3W1-F1
#
_entry.id   AF-A0A960L3W1-F1
#
_cell.length_a   1.000
_cell.length_b   1.000
_cell.length_c   1.000
_cell.angle_alpha   90.00
_cell.angle_beta   90.00
_cell.angle_gamma   90.00
#
_symmetry.space_group_name_H-M   'P 1'
#
loop_
_entity.id
_entity.type
_entity.pdbx_description
1 polymer ?
#
loop_
_entity_poly.entity_id
_entity_poly.type
_entity_poly.pdbx_seq_one_letter_code
_entity_poly.pdbx_strand_id
1 'polypeptide(L)'
;KPYDGGAWVGVSKIDNESALRASYEQSGKRVMHLQSAVNPFDRFVRTIGLGPQTRFVSYDPGAPLHDRYMMDIDISDEEKQLLADITLTINAFFGWDFNSCEALRQGTEWYPIDYANPCPDSQVTSLHYHFPWLVKANIRWSVYCAVTQRQMRKNLDWEPFYKIAAEPDMPYRERIAAYAAIARKRFETDRFEEFCAKHLSHLDEIAYEFFGTDMCRDAVRKKVAALFPAHEVDSFTELFFGRIQKWRDQEGKA
;
A
#
# COMPACT_ATOMS: atom_id res chain seq x y z
N LYS A 1 -6.94 -5.33 19.27
CA LYS A 1 -7.59 -4.54 18.19
C LYS A 1 -8.89 -5.23 17.75
N PRO A 2 -9.91 -4.52 17.24
CA PRO A 2 -11.11 -5.16 16.69
C PRO A 2 -10.76 -6.05 15.49
N TYR A 3 -11.52 -7.12 15.28
CA TYR A 3 -11.41 -8.00 14.10
C TYR A 3 -11.66 -7.23 12.80
N ASP A 4 -12.71 -6.41 12.77
CA ASP A 4 -13.23 -5.65 11.62
C ASP A 4 -12.98 -4.13 11.76
N GLY A 5 -11.81 -3.75 12.26
CA GLY A 5 -11.45 -2.36 12.51
C GLY A 5 -10.90 -1.61 11.29
N GLY A 6 -10.75 -0.29 11.44
CA GLY A 6 -10.09 0.59 10.49
C GLY A 6 -9.65 1.88 11.16
N ALA A 7 -8.70 2.60 10.55
CA ALA A 7 -8.20 3.91 11.03
C ALA A 7 -7.81 3.94 12.52
N TRP A 8 -7.25 2.85 13.04
CA TRP A 8 -6.82 2.70 14.44
C TRP A 8 -7.93 2.77 15.49
N VAL A 9 -9.21 2.76 15.09
CA VAL A 9 -10.34 2.87 16.01
C VAL A 9 -10.44 1.62 16.89
N GLY A 10 -10.42 1.80 18.22
CA GLY A 10 -10.49 0.70 19.18
C GLY A 10 -9.22 -0.13 19.31
N VAL A 11 -8.09 0.35 18.78
CA VAL A 11 -6.78 -0.25 18.99
C VAL A 11 -6.19 0.27 20.29
N SER A 12 -5.86 -0.64 21.21
CA SER A 12 -5.22 -0.31 22.49
C SER A 12 -3.88 -1.04 22.59
N LYS A 13 -2.85 -0.34 23.07
CA LYS A 13 -1.62 -0.97 23.56
C LYS A 13 -1.86 -1.45 25.00
N ILE A 14 -1.39 -2.65 25.30
CA ILE A 14 -1.62 -3.33 26.57
C ILE A 14 -0.26 -3.68 27.17
N ASP A 15 0.11 -3.01 28.27
CA ASP A 15 1.39 -3.20 28.94
C ASP A 15 1.29 -4.11 30.20
N ASN A 16 0.07 -4.46 30.63
CA ASN A 16 -0.17 -5.32 31.79
C ASN A 16 -1.59 -5.91 31.79
N GLU A 17 -1.84 -6.86 32.70
CA GLU A 17 -3.11 -7.56 32.86
C GLU A 17 -4.30 -6.62 33.16
N SER A 18 -4.10 -5.61 34.01
CA SER A 18 -5.14 -4.64 34.34
C SER A 18 -5.59 -3.85 33.10
N ALA A 19 -4.64 -3.43 32.26
CA ALA A 19 -4.92 -2.75 30.99
C ALA A 19 -5.60 -3.67 29.97
N LEU A 20 -5.24 -4.96 29.95
CA LEU A 20 -5.90 -5.98 29.11
C LEU A 20 -7.38 -6.08 29.50
N ARG A 21 -7.65 -6.26 30.79
CA ARG A 21 -9.01 -6.40 31.30
C ARG A 21 -9.82 -5.13 31.02
N ALA A 22 -9.29 -3.96 31.31
CA ALA A 22 -9.96 -2.69 31.03
C ALA A 22 -10.30 -2.53 29.53
N SER A 23 -9.36 -2.85 28.64
CA SER A 23 -9.58 -2.79 27.19
C SER A 23 -10.64 -3.79 26.71
N TYR A 24 -10.68 -4.99 27.31
CA TYR A 24 -11.68 -6.01 27.01
C TYR A 24 -13.08 -5.56 27.45
N GLU A 25 -13.26 -5.09 28.69
CA GLU A 25 -14.56 -4.64 29.20
C GLU A 25 -15.10 -3.43 28.41
N GLN A 26 -14.22 -2.54 27.95
CA GLN A 26 -14.58 -1.38 27.12
C GLN A 26 -14.86 -1.74 25.65
N SER A 27 -14.53 -2.95 25.20
CA SER A 27 -14.71 -3.37 23.80
C SER A 27 -16.17 -3.61 23.41
N GLY A 28 -17.07 -3.69 24.41
CA GLY A 28 -18.51 -3.86 24.20
C GLY A 28 -18.82 -5.18 23.50
N LYS A 29 -19.42 -5.10 22.30
CA LYS A 29 -19.82 -6.28 21.50
C LYS A 29 -18.83 -6.62 20.38
N ARG A 30 -17.68 -5.94 20.31
CA ARG A 30 -16.70 -6.16 19.24
C ARG A 30 -15.97 -7.48 19.43
N VAL A 31 -15.72 -8.18 18.34
CA VAL A 31 -14.78 -9.30 18.34
C VAL A 31 -13.36 -8.72 18.37
N MET A 32 -12.54 -9.16 19.32
CA MET A 32 -11.22 -8.58 19.57
C MET A 32 -10.09 -9.57 19.29
N HIS A 33 -9.03 -9.10 18.66
CA HIS A 33 -7.75 -9.79 18.51
C HIS A 33 -6.74 -9.28 19.53
N LEU A 34 -6.16 -10.22 20.29
CA LEU A 34 -4.97 -10.01 21.12
C LEU A 34 -3.76 -10.55 20.37
N GLN A 35 -2.70 -9.75 20.27
CA GLN A 35 -1.47 -10.10 19.57
C GLN A 35 -0.27 -9.52 20.31
N SER A 36 0.90 -10.14 20.16
CA SER A 36 2.16 -9.54 20.63
C SER A 36 2.41 -8.23 19.90
N ALA A 37 2.85 -7.20 20.63
CA ALA A 37 3.21 -5.92 20.04
C ALA A 37 4.61 -6.01 19.45
N VAL A 38 4.79 -5.56 18.21
CA VAL A 38 6.11 -5.31 17.62
C VAL A 38 6.60 -3.96 18.13
N ASN A 39 7.18 -3.97 19.34
CA ASN A 39 7.63 -2.76 20.03
C ASN A 39 8.88 -3.07 20.91
N PRO A 40 9.98 -2.31 20.80
CA PRO A 40 10.18 -1.20 19.86
C PRO A 40 10.27 -1.71 18.41
N PHE A 41 9.95 -0.83 17.45
CA PHE A 41 10.18 -1.04 16.03
C PHE A 41 11.00 0.12 15.48
N ASP A 42 11.78 -0.13 14.44
CA ASP A 42 12.72 0.85 13.87
C ASP A 42 12.21 1.44 12.55
N ARG A 43 11.32 0.72 11.84
CA ARG A 43 10.71 1.18 10.58
C ARG A 43 9.25 0.73 10.53
N PHE A 44 8.42 1.56 9.90
CA PHE A 44 7.05 1.24 9.54
C PHE A 44 6.87 1.56 8.06
N VAL A 45 6.58 0.55 7.24
CA VAL A 45 6.34 0.69 5.82
C VAL A 45 4.93 0.22 5.46
N ARG A 46 4.26 1.00 4.61
CA ARG A 46 3.08 0.59 3.86
C ARG A 46 3.50 0.23 2.44
N THR A 47 3.22 -0.99 2.02
CA THR A 47 3.43 -1.46 0.65
C THR A 47 2.08 -1.52 -0.05
N ILE A 48 1.84 -0.58 -0.96
CA ILE A 48 0.66 -0.55 -1.82
C ILE A 48 0.91 -1.50 -3.00
N GLY A 49 0.06 -2.50 -3.18
CA GLY A 49 0.08 -3.40 -4.34
C GLY A 49 -1.10 -3.10 -5.27
N LEU A 50 -0.84 -2.92 -6.57
CA LEU A 50 -1.86 -2.71 -7.60
C LEU A 50 -1.53 -3.52 -8.87
N GLY A 51 -2.31 -4.57 -9.12
CA GLY A 51 -1.95 -5.64 -10.04
C GLY A 51 -0.58 -6.22 -9.64
N PRO A 52 0.38 -6.35 -10.56
CA PRO A 52 1.74 -6.78 -10.24
C PRO A 52 2.65 -5.65 -9.71
N GLN A 53 2.17 -4.41 -9.63
CA GLN A 53 2.98 -3.23 -9.28
C GLN A 53 2.98 -3.00 -7.77
N THR A 54 4.10 -2.54 -7.21
CA THR A 54 4.19 -2.20 -5.77
C THR A 54 4.79 -0.81 -5.54
N ARG A 55 4.31 -0.11 -4.51
CA ARG A 55 4.88 1.14 -3.98
C ARG A 55 5.10 1.04 -2.49
N PHE A 56 6.29 1.41 -2.05
CA PHE A 56 6.66 1.43 -0.65
C PHE A 56 6.56 2.86 -0.13
N VAL A 57 5.97 3.02 1.06
CA VAL A 57 5.80 4.31 1.73
C VAL A 57 6.18 4.15 3.20
N SER A 58 7.21 4.85 3.64
CA SER A 58 7.50 4.97 5.08
C SER A 58 6.33 5.68 5.77
N TYR A 59 5.95 5.22 6.95
CA TYR A 59 4.78 5.72 7.65
C TYR A 59 5.09 6.17 9.07
N ASP A 60 4.68 7.39 9.41
CA ASP A 60 4.78 7.95 10.76
C ASP A 60 3.40 8.06 11.41
N PRO A 61 3.04 7.17 12.34
CA PRO A 61 1.77 7.29 13.05
C PRO A 61 1.72 8.50 13.99
N GLY A 62 2.87 9.04 14.40
CA GLY A 62 2.99 10.19 15.30
C GLY A 62 2.93 11.55 14.60
N ALA A 63 3.14 11.59 13.29
CA ALA A 63 3.08 12.82 12.50
C ALA A 63 1.63 13.36 12.34
N PRO A 64 1.46 14.66 12.02
CA PRO A 64 0.19 15.20 11.55
C PRO A 64 -0.38 14.37 10.40
N LEU A 65 -1.72 14.29 10.28
CA LEU A 65 -2.39 13.41 9.31
C LEU A 65 -1.86 13.54 7.88
N HIS A 66 -1.60 14.76 7.43
CA HIS A 66 -1.09 15.07 6.09
C HIS A 66 0.39 14.69 5.89
N ASP A 67 1.12 14.32 6.95
CA ASP A 67 2.56 13.99 6.95
C ASP A 67 2.86 12.53 7.28
N ARG A 68 1.84 11.74 7.61
CA ARG A 68 2.03 10.34 7.99
C ARG A 68 2.61 9.49 6.87
N TYR A 69 2.29 9.80 5.61
CA TYR A 69 2.88 9.15 4.44
C TYR A 69 4.15 9.92 4.08
N MET A 70 5.28 9.44 4.59
CA MET A 70 6.56 10.10 4.35
C MET A 70 6.96 10.01 2.87
N MET A 71 7.59 11.06 2.34
CA MET A 71 8.02 11.10 0.94
C MET A 71 9.30 10.31 0.70
N ASP A 72 10.20 10.31 1.67
CA ASP A 72 11.48 9.63 1.59
C ASP A 72 11.36 8.21 2.16
N ILE A 73 12.08 7.25 1.56
CA ILE A 73 12.09 5.86 2.01
C ILE A 73 13.50 5.37 2.27
N ASP A 74 13.69 4.74 3.42
CA ASP A 74 14.97 4.21 3.88
C ASP A 74 14.86 2.72 4.21
N ILE A 75 14.80 1.90 3.14
CA ILE A 75 14.85 0.44 3.17
C ILE A 75 15.72 -0.08 2.01
N SER A 76 16.41 -1.19 2.22
CA SER A 76 17.27 -1.81 1.20
C SER A 76 16.47 -2.46 0.08
N ASP A 77 17.12 -2.76 -1.06
CA ASP A 77 16.44 -3.44 -2.17
C ASP A 77 16.01 -4.87 -1.82
N GLU A 78 16.74 -5.56 -0.93
CA GLU A 78 16.33 -6.86 -0.39
C GLU A 78 15.07 -6.75 0.48
N GLU A 79 14.95 -5.68 1.27
CA GLU A 79 13.76 -5.40 2.07
C GLU A 79 12.56 -5.04 1.18
N LYS A 80 12.77 -4.23 0.13
CA LYS A 80 11.74 -3.94 -0.88
C LYS A 80 11.26 -5.22 -1.54
N GLN A 81 12.17 -6.10 -1.94
CA GLN A 81 11.83 -7.36 -2.59
C GLN A 81 10.96 -8.24 -1.69
N LEU A 82 11.34 -8.40 -0.42
CA LEU A 82 10.51 -9.14 0.54
C LEU A 82 9.13 -8.51 0.75
N LEU A 83 9.08 -7.20 0.99
CA LEU A 83 7.81 -6.52 1.23
C LEU A 83 6.89 -6.59 0.01
N ALA A 84 7.44 -6.50 -1.21
CA ALA A 84 6.69 -6.73 -2.43
C ALA A 84 6.18 -8.18 -2.52
N ASP A 85 7.03 -9.17 -2.26
CA ASP A 85 6.65 -10.58 -2.30
C ASP A 85 5.54 -10.91 -1.29
N ILE A 86 5.63 -10.36 -0.07
CA ILE A 86 4.58 -10.44 0.95
C ILE A 86 3.28 -9.85 0.42
N THR A 87 3.30 -8.59 -0.06
CA THR A 87 2.11 -7.90 -0.55
C THR A 87 1.47 -8.60 -1.73
N LEU A 88 2.25 -8.99 -2.75
CA LEU A 88 1.74 -9.70 -3.92
C LEU A 88 1.18 -11.07 -3.55
N THR A 89 1.81 -11.78 -2.61
CA THR A 89 1.29 -13.05 -2.08
C THR A 89 -0.09 -12.87 -1.47
N ILE A 90 -0.25 -11.91 -0.55
CA ILE A 90 -1.53 -11.63 0.11
C ILE A 90 -2.60 -11.26 -0.92
N ASN A 91 -2.27 -10.37 -1.85
CA ASN A 91 -3.17 -9.92 -2.91
C ASN A 91 -3.65 -11.10 -3.76
N ALA A 92 -2.73 -11.94 -4.24
CA ALA A 92 -3.06 -13.09 -5.08
C ALA A 92 -3.76 -14.22 -4.32
N PHE A 93 -3.54 -14.34 -3.00
CA PHE A 93 -4.20 -15.32 -2.14
C PHE A 93 -5.68 -14.96 -1.92
N PHE A 94 -5.99 -13.69 -1.70
CA PHE A 94 -7.36 -13.20 -1.51
C PHE A 94 -8.06 -12.73 -2.79
N GLY A 95 -7.36 -12.73 -3.93
CA GLY A 95 -7.91 -12.29 -5.21
C GLY A 95 -8.11 -10.77 -5.30
N TRP A 96 -7.31 -10.00 -4.57
CA TRP A 96 -7.34 -8.54 -4.61
C TRP A 96 -6.33 -8.01 -5.63
N ASP A 97 -6.82 -7.19 -6.56
CA ASP A 97 -5.95 -6.46 -7.47
C ASP A 97 -5.39 -5.19 -6.84
N PHE A 98 -5.99 -4.67 -5.76
CA PHE A 98 -5.55 -3.44 -5.08
C PHE A 98 -5.63 -3.59 -3.57
N ASN A 99 -4.53 -3.35 -2.87
CA ASN A 99 -4.40 -3.50 -1.41
C ASN A 99 -3.23 -2.68 -0.87
N SER A 100 -3.18 -2.42 0.43
CA SER A 100 -1.95 -2.02 1.12
C SER A 100 -1.62 -2.93 2.29
N CYS A 101 -0.37 -3.41 2.35
CA CYS A 101 0.15 -4.14 3.51
C CYS A 101 1.05 -3.24 4.36
N GLU A 102 0.77 -3.19 5.64
CA GLU A 102 1.53 -2.51 6.67
C GLU A 102 2.48 -3.51 7.34
N ALA A 103 3.75 -3.14 7.43
CA ALA A 103 4.76 -3.93 8.11
C ALA A 103 5.64 -3.06 9.02
N LEU A 104 6.00 -3.63 10.17
CA LEU A 104 6.96 -3.05 11.10
C LEU A 104 8.27 -3.82 11.05
N ARG A 105 9.41 -3.13 11.13
CA ARG A 105 10.72 -3.75 11.27
C ARG A 105 11.17 -3.70 12.73
N GLN A 106 11.62 -4.84 13.26
CA GLN A 106 12.33 -4.91 14.53
C GLN A 106 13.70 -5.56 14.29
N GLY A 107 14.78 -4.78 14.42
CA GLY A 107 16.11 -5.23 14.00
C GLY A 107 16.16 -5.48 12.49
N THR A 108 16.39 -6.73 12.08
CA THR A 108 16.45 -7.17 10.67
C THR A 108 15.18 -7.84 10.16
N GLU A 109 14.19 -8.06 11.04
CA GLU A 109 12.99 -8.81 10.74
C GLU A 109 11.80 -7.89 10.45
N TRP A 110 11.01 -8.25 9.44
CA TRP A 110 9.80 -7.55 9.04
C TRP A 110 8.57 -8.34 9.45
N TYR A 111 7.65 -7.65 10.12
CA TYR A 111 6.41 -8.20 10.66
C TYR A 111 5.22 -7.53 9.98
N PRO A 112 4.45 -8.25 9.13
CA PRO A 112 3.17 -7.76 8.63
C PRO A 112 2.19 -7.59 9.79
N ILE A 113 1.70 -6.37 10.01
CA ILE A 113 0.84 -6.03 11.15
C ILE A 113 -0.62 -5.74 10.76
N ASP A 114 -0.82 -5.32 9.52
CA ASP A 114 -2.13 -5.10 8.92
C ASP A 114 -2.01 -5.28 7.40
N TYR A 115 -2.67 -6.27 6.83
CA TYR A 115 -2.47 -6.65 5.43
C TYR A 115 -3.75 -6.81 4.62
N ALA A 116 -4.90 -6.51 5.23
CA ALA A 116 -6.21 -6.65 4.61
C ALA A 116 -6.87 -5.27 4.42
N ASN A 117 -6.31 -4.47 3.51
CA ASN A 117 -6.79 -3.15 3.16
C ASN A 117 -7.18 -3.07 1.67
N PRO A 118 -8.21 -3.81 1.20
CA PRO A 118 -8.58 -3.91 -0.22
C PRO A 118 -9.20 -2.63 -0.84
N CYS A 119 -9.14 -1.51 -0.11
CA CYS A 119 -9.42 -0.17 -0.58
C CYS A 119 -8.53 0.79 0.21
N PRO A 120 -7.21 0.76 -0.02
CA PRO A 120 -6.29 1.55 0.77
C PRO A 120 -6.51 3.04 0.51
N ASP A 121 -6.03 3.88 1.43
CA ASP A 121 -6.10 5.33 1.24
C ASP A 121 -5.42 5.72 -0.09
N SER A 122 -6.19 6.40 -0.92
CA SER A 122 -5.86 6.79 -2.28
C SER A 122 -6.05 8.31 -2.49
N GLN A 123 -6.16 9.07 -1.39
CA GLN A 123 -6.38 10.52 -1.47
C GLN A 123 -5.07 11.27 -1.70
N VAL A 124 -5.13 12.34 -2.49
CA VAL A 124 -3.99 13.26 -2.67
C VAL A 124 -3.58 13.94 -1.36
N THR A 125 -4.50 14.09 -0.42
CA THR A 125 -4.27 14.67 0.91
C THR A 125 -3.53 13.74 1.86
N SER A 126 -3.36 12.47 1.47
CA SER A 126 -2.62 11.46 2.21
C SER A 126 -1.39 11.00 1.43
N LEU A 127 -1.56 10.53 0.19
CA LEU A 127 -0.44 10.00 -0.61
C LEU A 127 0.42 11.10 -1.24
N HIS A 128 -0.16 12.26 -1.57
CA HIS A 128 0.49 13.44 -2.16
C HIS A 128 1.62 13.16 -3.17
N TYR A 129 2.83 12.95 -2.67
CA TYR A 129 4.06 12.64 -3.41
C TYR A 129 3.96 11.28 -4.13
N HIS A 130 3.30 10.30 -3.53
CA HIS A 130 3.05 8.98 -4.12
C HIS A 130 1.78 8.93 -4.99
N PHE A 131 0.96 9.99 -4.97
CA PHE A 131 -0.32 10.00 -5.69
C PHE A 131 -0.14 9.85 -7.22
N PRO A 132 0.83 10.51 -7.88
CA PRO A 132 1.10 10.28 -9.30
C PRO A 132 1.45 8.83 -9.66
N TRP A 133 2.24 8.14 -8.82
CA TRP A 133 2.52 6.71 -9.00
C TRP A 133 1.23 5.89 -8.96
N LEU A 134 0.33 6.17 -8.01
CA LEU A 134 -0.93 5.44 -7.89
C LEU A 134 -1.81 5.63 -9.13
N VAL A 135 -1.89 6.85 -9.66
CA VAL A 135 -2.64 7.15 -10.88
C VAL A 135 -2.06 6.41 -12.09
N LYS A 136 -0.73 6.47 -12.28
CA LYS A 136 -0.03 5.71 -13.33
C LYS A 136 -0.28 4.21 -13.21
N ALA A 137 -0.18 3.66 -12.00
CA ALA A 137 -0.39 2.25 -11.74
C ALA A 137 -1.82 1.80 -12.07
N ASN A 138 -2.83 2.59 -11.66
CA ASN A 138 -4.23 2.36 -12.02
C ASN A 138 -4.43 2.36 -13.54
N ILE A 139 -3.92 3.38 -14.25
CA ILE A 139 -4.05 3.46 -15.72
C ILE A 139 -3.46 2.22 -16.37
N ARG A 140 -2.22 1.84 -16.02
CA ARG A 140 -1.55 0.66 -16.58
C ARG A 140 -2.38 -0.60 -16.37
N TRP A 141 -2.80 -0.86 -15.12
CA TRP A 141 -3.53 -2.08 -14.80
C TRP A 141 -4.93 -2.13 -15.41
N SER A 142 -5.69 -1.03 -15.35
CA SER A 142 -7.03 -0.95 -15.91
C SER A 142 -7.01 -1.09 -17.44
N VAL A 143 -6.08 -0.41 -18.13
CA VAL A 143 -5.93 -0.53 -19.59
C VAL A 143 -5.51 -1.94 -19.98
N TYR A 144 -4.54 -2.52 -19.26
CA TYR A 144 -4.12 -3.91 -19.48
C TYR A 144 -5.30 -4.88 -19.38
N CYS A 145 -6.04 -4.83 -18.26
CA CYS A 145 -7.20 -5.70 -18.04
C CYS A 145 -8.28 -5.51 -19.11
N ALA A 146 -8.57 -4.27 -19.51
CA ALA A 146 -9.58 -3.96 -20.52
C ALA A 146 -9.18 -4.45 -21.92
N VAL A 147 -7.96 -4.15 -22.37
CA VAL A 147 -7.48 -4.48 -23.72
C VAL A 147 -7.25 -5.98 -23.89
N THR A 148 -6.69 -6.63 -22.87
CA THR A 148 -6.45 -8.08 -22.90
C THR A 148 -7.68 -8.91 -22.56
N GLN A 149 -8.78 -8.26 -22.16
CA GLN A 149 -9.98 -8.89 -21.61
C GLN A 149 -9.64 -9.91 -20.52
N ARG A 150 -8.69 -9.56 -19.65
CA ARG A 150 -8.20 -10.44 -18.58
C ARG A 150 -9.38 -10.90 -17.75
N GLN A 151 -9.54 -12.22 -17.64
CA GLN A 151 -10.62 -12.81 -16.87
C GLN A 151 -10.28 -12.76 -15.37
N MET A 152 -11.15 -12.11 -14.59
CA MET A 152 -11.05 -12.13 -13.14
C MET A 152 -11.30 -13.55 -12.61
N ARG A 153 -10.42 -14.04 -11.75
CA ARG A 153 -10.63 -15.31 -11.04
C ARG A 153 -11.74 -15.13 -10.01
N LYS A 154 -12.91 -15.71 -10.28
CA LYS A 154 -14.10 -15.59 -9.41
C LYS A 154 -14.01 -16.46 -8.15
N ASN A 155 -13.26 -17.56 -8.22
CA ASN A 155 -13.07 -18.50 -7.13
C ASN A 155 -11.64 -18.44 -6.63
N LEU A 156 -11.49 -18.46 -5.31
CA LEU A 156 -10.19 -18.57 -4.67
C LEU A 156 -9.65 -19.99 -4.86
N ASP A 157 -8.36 -20.06 -5.15
CA ASP A 157 -7.61 -21.29 -5.36
C ASP A 157 -6.40 -21.22 -4.43
N TRP A 158 -6.48 -21.87 -3.28
CA TRP A 158 -5.44 -21.82 -2.25
C TRP A 158 -4.49 -23.01 -2.30
N GLU A 159 -4.85 -24.05 -3.05
CA GLU A 159 -4.09 -25.31 -3.15
C GLU A 159 -2.61 -25.08 -3.53
N PRO A 160 -2.26 -24.22 -4.51
CA PRO A 160 -0.85 -23.93 -4.80
C PRO A 160 -0.07 -23.32 -3.63
N PHE A 161 -0.71 -22.48 -2.82
CA PHE A 161 -0.08 -21.91 -1.63
C PHE A 161 0.06 -22.96 -0.53
N TYR A 162 -0.96 -23.78 -0.29
CA TYR A 162 -0.88 -24.82 0.74
C TYR A 162 0.18 -25.89 0.43
N LYS A 163 0.43 -26.20 -0.85
CA LYS A 163 1.54 -27.08 -1.24
C LYS A 163 2.89 -26.53 -0.80
N ILE A 164 3.17 -25.26 -1.05
CA ILE A 164 4.40 -24.60 -0.58
C ILE A 164 4.43 -24.53 0.96
N ALA A 165 3.29 -24.27 1.60
CA ALA A 165 3.21 -24.22 3.06
C ALA A 165 3.53 -25.56 3.73
N ALA A 166 3.22 -26.67 3.06
CA ALA A 166 3.43 -28.03 3.53
C ALA A 166 4.89 -28.51 3.39
N GLU A 167 5.73 -27.80 2.64
CA GLU A 167 7.16 -28.14 2.52
C GLU A 167 7.86 -27.90 3.87
N PRO A 168 8.36 -28.97 4.53
CA PRO A 168 9.07 -28.84 5.80
C PRO A 168 10.39 -28.11 5.59
N ASP A 169 10.84 -27.39 6.61
CA ASP A 169 12.16 -26.76 6.70
C ASP A 169 12.52 -25.73 5.61
N MET A 170 11.60 -25.39 4.69
CA MET A 170 11.81 -24.32 3.70
C MET A 170 12.05 -22.96 4.40
N PRO A 171 13.18 -22.29 4.16
CA PRO A 171 13.49 -20.99 4.75
C PRO A 171 12.40 -19.96 4.46
N TYR A 172 12.13 -19.06 5.41
CA TYR A 172 11.05 -18.07 5.30
C TYR A 172 11.14 -17.23 4.02
N ARG A 173 12.34 -16.73 3.69
CA ARG A 173 12.56 -15.92 2.48
C ARG A 173 12.25 -16.70 1.19
N GLU A 174 12.70 -17.95 1.10
CA GLU A 174 12.43 -18.82 -0.04
C GLU A 174 10.94 -19.14 -0.17
N ARG A 175 10.27 -19.39 0.96
CA ARG A 175 8.82 -19.63 1.01
C ARG A 175 8.02 -18.44 0.51
N ILE A 176 8.36 -17.24 0.95
CA ILE A 176 7.71 -16.00 0.50
C ILE A 176 7.98 -15.76 -1.00
N ALA A 177 9.21 -15.99 -1.47
CA ALA A 177 9.52 -15.89 -2.90
C ALA A 177 8.72 -16.91 -3.74
N ALA A 178 8.57 -18.15 -3.26
CA ALA A 178 7.77 -19.19 -3.92
C ALA A 178 6.28 -18.81 -3.99
N TYR A 179 5.71 -18.26 -2.91
CA TYR A 179 4.35 -17.73 -2.95
C TYR A 179 4.20 -16.57 -3.93
N ALA A 180 5.17 -15.65 -3.95
CA ALA A 180 5.14 -14.52 -4.84
C ALA A 180 5.32 -14.92 -6.31
N ALA A 181 5.98 -16.06 -6.61
CA ALA A 181 5.99 -16.62 -7.95
C ALA A 181 4.58 -17.03 -8.43
N ILE A 182 3.75 -17.61 -7.54
CA ILE A 182 2.34 -17.85 -7.84
C ILE A 182 1.61 -16.52 -8.10
N ALA A 183 1.86 -15.51 -7.26
CA ALA A 183 1.25 -14.20 -7.42
C ALA A 183 1.58 -13.55 -8.77
N ARG A 184 2.87 -13.49 -9.14
CA ARG A 184 3.33 -12.96 -10.43
C ARG A 184 2.69 -13.66 -11.62
N LYS A 185 2.61 -15.00 -11.58
CA LYS A 185 1.90 -15.77 -12.60
C LYS A 185 0.41 -15.42 -12.67
N ARG A 186 -0.26 -15.24 -11.53
CA ARG A 186 -1.69 -14.87 -11.48
C ARG A 186 -1.94 -13.44 -11.95
N PHE A 187 -1.01 -12.53 -11.71
CA PHE A 187 -1.08 -11.15 -12.21
C PHE A 187 -0.59 -11.01 -13.65
N GLU A 188 -0.10 -12.09 -14.26
CA GLU A 188 0.46 -12.09 -15.61
C GLU A 188 1.61 -11.07 -15.74
N THR A 189 2.47 -10.96 -14.70
CA THR A 189 3.49 -9.90 -14.57
C THR A 189 4.30 -9.68 -15.85
N ASP A 190 4.91 -10.72 -16.41
CA ASP A 190 5.76 -10.59 -17.61
C ASP A 190 4.98 -10.04 -18.81
N ARG A 191 3.74 -10.53 -19.02
CA ARG A 191 2.86 -10.08 -20.10
C ARG A 191 2.37 -8.65 -19.87
N PHE A 192 2.11 -8.28 -18.61
CA PHE A 192 1.75 -6.93 -18.22
C PHE A 192 2.91 -5.95 -18.46
N GLU A 193 4.13 -6.32 -18.10
CA GLU A 193 5.33 -5.50 -18.29
C GLU A 193 5.64 -5.32 -19.79
N GLU A 194 5.58 -6.40 -20.58
CA GLU A 194 5.73 -6.32 -22.04
C GLU A 194 4.65 -5.41 -22.66
N PHE A 195 3.39 -5.57 -22.23
CA PHE A 195 2.29 -4.73 -22.70
C PHE A 195 2.53 -3.25 -22.40
N CYS A 196 2.95 -2.92 -21.17
CA CYS A 196 3.24 -1.54 -20.78
C CYS A 196 4.41 -0.96 -21.59
N ALA A 197 5.49 -1.72 -21.76
CA ALA A 197 6.64 -1.29 -22.55
C ALA A 197 6.28 -1.03 -24.03
N LYS A 198 5.41 -1.87 -24.60
CA LYS A 198 5.01 -1.77 -26.01
C LYS A 198 3.95 -0.71 -26.29
N HIS A 199 2.96 -0.58 -25.40
CA HIS A 199 1.76 0.20 -25.67
C HIS A 199 1.61 1.45 -24.80
N LEU A 200 2.31 1.53 -23.66
CA LEU A 200 2.18 2.61 -22.68
C LEU A 200 3.54 3.27 -22.35
N SER A 201 4.55 3.13 -23.20
CA SER A 201 5.89 3.71 -22.99
C SER A 201 5.90 5.24 -22.86
N HIS A 202 4.90 5.91 -23.44
CA HIS A 202 4.74 7.37 -23.40
C HIS A 202 3.90 7.85 -22.20
N LEU A 203 3.38 6.93 -21.36
CA LEU A 203 2.54 7.29 -20.22
C LEU A 203 3.29 8.13 -19.18
N ASP A 204 4.58 7.89 -18.99
CA ASP A 204 5.39 8.61 -18.00
C ASP A 204 5.54 10.08 -18.38
N GLU A 205 5.76 10.38 -19.66
CA GLU A 205 5.81 11.76 -20.18
C GLU A 205 4.45 12.46 -20.04
N ILE A 206 3.35 11.80 -20.47
CA ILE A 206 2.00 12.36 -20.31
C ILE A 206 1.69 12.67 -18.84
N ALA A 207 2.01 11.75 -17.93
CA ALA A 207 1.78 11.95 -16.51
C ALA A 207 2.62 13.12 -15.99
N TYR A 208 3.90 13.18 -16.35
CA TYR A 208 4.80 14.28 -15.97
C TYR A 208 4.25 15.65 -16.40
N GLU A 209 3.74 15.75 -17.62
CA GLU A 209 3.12 16.98 -18.13
C GLU A 209 1.83 17.32 -17.37
N PHE A 210 0.90 16.36 -17.28
CA PHE A 210 -0.40 16.55 -16.63
C PHE A 210 -0.26 17.03 -15.18
N PHE A 211 0.63 16.40 -14.39
CA PHE A 211 0.84 16.77 -12.99
C PHE A 211 1.51 18.14 -12.81
N GLY A 212 1.98 18.77 -13.88
CA GLY A 212 2.48 20.15 -13.88
C GLY A 212 1.43 21.21 -14.23
N THR A 213 0.21 20.81 -14.59
CA THR A 213 -0.82 21.73 -15.10
C THR A 213 -1.64 22.41 -14.00
N ASP A 214 -2.20 23.58 -14.32
CA ASP A 214 -3.21 24.25 -13.50
C ASP A 214 -4.45 23.37 -13.29
N MET A 215 -4.80 22.53 -14.27
CA MET A 215 -5.89 21.57 -14.14
C MET A 215 -5.65 20.56 -13.00
N CYS A 216 -4.41 20.07 -12.85
CA CYS A 216 -4.05 19.22 -11.72
C CYS A 216 -4.15 20.00 -10.39
N ARG A 217 -3.59 21.22 -10.34
CA ARG A 217 -3.66 22.07 -9.15
C ARG A 217 -5.10 22.35 -8.73
N ASP A 218 -5.99 22.64 -9.68
CA ASP A 218 -7.41 22.87 -9.44
C ASP A 218 -8.11 21.60 -8.92
N ALA A 219 -7.74 20.42 -9.41
CA ALA A 219 -8.25 19.17 -8.88
C ALA A 219 -7.81 18.94 -7.41
N VAL A 220 -6.55 19.25 -7.08
CA VAL A 220 -6.07 19.24 -5.69
C VAL A 220 -6.88 20.22 -4.84
N ARG A 221 -7.05 21.46 -5.30
CA ARG A 221 -7.83 22.49 -4.61
C ARG A 221 -9.25 22.04 -4.32
N LYS A 222 -9.95 21.46 -5.31
CA LYS A 222 -11.31 20.93 -5.15
C LYS A 222 -11.37 19.87 -4.05
N LYS A 223 -10.38 18.97 -4.02
CA LYS A 223 -10.31 17.92 -2.99
C LYS A 223 -10.06 18.51 -1.60
N VAL A 224 -9.14 19.46 -1.49
CA VAL A 224 -8.84 20.15 -0.22
C VAL A 224 -10.05 20.92 0.28
N ALA A 225 -10.72 21.70 -0.58
CA ALA A 225 -11.91 22.46 -0.20
C ALA A 225 -13.08 21.57 0.28
N ALA A 226 -13.12 20.30 -0.12
CA ALA A 226 -14.13 19.35 0.33
C ALA A 226 -13.82 18.74 1.72
N LEU A 227 -12.59 18.85 2.22
CA LEU A 227 -12.13 18.18 3.45
C LEU A 227 -11.65 19.15 4.53
N PHE A 228 -11.17 20.33 4.15
CA PHE A 228 -10.53 21.28 5.06
C PHE A 228 -11.40 22.53 5.27
N PRO A 229 -11.30 23.20 6.42
CA PRO A 229 -11.92 24.49 6.66
C PRO A 229 -11.51 25.53 5.60
N ALA A 230 -12.43 26.45 5.26
CA ALA A 230 -12.23 27.43 4.19
C ALA A 230 -10.92 28.24 4.30
N HIS A 231 -10.50 28.57 5.53
CA HIS A 231 -9.29 29.37 5.78
C HIS A 231 -7.97 28.58 5.61
N GLU A 232 -8.02 27.25 5.49
CA GLU A 232 -6.85 26.40 5.29
C GLU A 232 -6.71 25.91 3.84
N VAL A 233 -7.71 26.16 2.99
CA VAL A 233 -7.79 25.59 1.64
C VAL A 233 -6.60 25.98 0.78
N ASP A 234 -6.20 27.26 0.78
CA ASP A 234 -5.08 27.74 -0.01
C ASP A 234 -3.77 27.08 0.45
N SER A 235 -3.53 27.10 1.76
CA SER A 235 -2.33 26.54 2.41
C SER A 235 -2.14 25.06 2.08
N PHE A 236 -3.19 24.24 2.25
CA PHE A 236 -3.12 22.81 1.97
C PHE A 236 -3.13 22.48 0.48
N THR A 237 -3.74 23.33 -0.37
CA THR A 237 -3.63 23.17 -1.83
C THR A 237 -2.17 23.30 -2.26
N GLU A 238 -1.48 24.36 -1.81
CA GLU A 238 -0.07 24.57 -2.12
C GLU A 238 0.82 23.46 -1.53
N LEU A 239 0.52 23.00 -0.31
CA LEU A 239 1.25 21.91 0.32
C LEU A 239 1.19 20.62 -0.52
N PHE A 240 -0.01 20.14 -0.85
CA PHE A 240 -0.17 18.88 -1.56
C PHE A 240 0.27 18.97 -3.02
N PHE A 241 -0.02 20.09 -3.70
CA PHE A 241 0.46 20.30 -5.06
C PHE A 241 1.98 20.41 -5.10
N GLY A 242 2.60 21.10 -4.14
CA GLY A 242 4.06 21.19 -4.01
C GLY A 242 4.72 19.82 -3.81
N ARG A 243 4.08 18.89 -3.09
CA ARG A 243 4.57 17.50 -2.95
C ARG A 243 4.45 16.69 -4.23
N ILE A 244 3.42 16.94 -5.04
CA ILE A 244 3.34 16.41 -6.41
C ILE A 244 4.49 16.97 -7.26
N GLN A 245 4.80 18.27 -7.13
CA GLN A 245 5.94 18.86 -7.85
C GLN A 245 7.28 18.25 -7.42
N LYS A 246 7.47 17.98 -6.11
CA LYS A 246 8.65 17.24 -5.62
C LYS A 246 8.75 15.85 -6.27
N TRP A 247 7.63 15.13 -6.43
CA TRP A 247 7.62 13.86 -7.18
C TRP A 247 8.02 14.07 -8.65
N ARG A 248 7.50 15.10 -9.31
CA ARG A 248 7.86 15.41 -10.72
C ARG A 248 9.37 15.60 -10.86
N ASP A 249 9.99 16.32 -9.93
CA ASP A 249 11.42 16.62 -9.96
C ASP A 249 12.30 15.38 -9.69
N GLN A 250 11.85 14.48 -8.80
CA GLN A 250 12.66 13.34 -8.34
C GLN A 250 12.41 12.04 -9.13
N GLU A 251 11.17 11.77 -9.51
CA GLU A 251 10.73 10.50 -10.10
C GLU A 251 9.93 10.67 -11.40
N GLY A 252 9.43 11.88 -11.69
CA GLY A 252 8.46 12.07 -12.76
C GLY A 252 9.01 11.90 -14.18
N LYS A 253 10.32 12.03 -14.38
CA LYS A 253 10.97 11.88 -15.69
C LYS A 253 11.49 10.46 -15.97
N ALA A 254 11.31 9.54 -15.01
CA ALA A 254 11.80 8.16 -15.07
C ALA A 254 10.69 7.17 -15.45
#